data_AF-A0A7I8DHT5-F1
#
_entry.id   AF-A0A7I8DHT5-F1
#
_cell.length_a   1.000
_cell.length_b   1.000
_cell.length_c   1.000
_cell.angle_alpha   90.00
_cell.angle_beta   90.00
_cell.angle_gamma   90.00
#
_symmetry.space_group_name_H-M   'P 1'
#
loop_
_entity.id
_entity.type
_entity.pdbx_description
1 polymer ?
#
loop_
_entity_poly.entity_id
_entity_poly.type
_entity_poly.pdbx_seq_one_letter_code
_entity_poly.pdbx_strand_id
1 'polypeptide(L)'
;MYPMPYYVPVRDTVSSSGHLAPHETLELHEILAFKTNGLMRQKMALPHIHDPELRRLYMESMTATERHIREIVELLQHRPMIS
;
A
#
# COMPACT_ATOMS: atom_id res chain seq x y z
N MET A 1 26.52 -3.79 -32.32
CA MET A 1 26.03 -2.43 -31.95
C MET A 1 24.62 -2.31 -32.52
N TYR A 2 23.60 -2.60 -31.72
CA TYR A 2 22.19 -2.54 -32.14
C TYR A 2 21.61 -1.16 -31.78
N PRO A 3 20.79 -0.52 -32.64
CA PRO A 3 20.24 0.81 -32.39
C PRO A 3 19.10 0.76 -31.37
N MET A 4 19.14 1.69 -30.41
CA MET A 4 18.14 1.86 -29.34
C MET A 4 16.80 2.33 -29.92
N PRO A 5 15.67 1.63 -29.68
CA PRO A 5 14.35 2.11 -30.06
C PRO A 5 13.83 3.13 -29.04
N TYR A 6 13.24 4.18 -29.59
CA TYR A 6 12.66 5.37 -28.99
C TYR A 6 11.93 5.18 -27.64
N TYR A 7 12.16 6.13 -26.73
CA TYR A 7 11.41 6.35 -25.50
C TYR A 7 9.94 6.63 -25.87
N VAL A 8 9.03 5.70 -25.58
CA VAL A 8 7.59 5.93 -25.72
C VAL A 8 7.17 6.85 -24.57
N PRO A 9 6.55 8.03 -24.83
CA PRO A 9 6.10 8.88 -23.75
C PRO A 9 5.02 8.12 -22.98
N VAL A 10 5.21 7.98 -21.66
CA VAL A 10 4.21 7.50 -20.71
C VAL A 10 3.03 8.45 -20.81
N ARG A 11 2.12 8.17 -21.74
CA ARG A 11 0.85 8.87 -21.82
C ARG A 11 0.08 8.44 -20.58
N ASP A 12 -0.17 9.41 -19.72
CA ASP A 12 -1.14 9.35 -18.65
C ASP A 12 -2.41 8.67 -19.15
N THR A 13 -2.53 7.37 -18.91
CA THR A 13 -3.81 6.69 -19.03
C THR A 13 -4.56 7.07 -17.77
N VAL A 14 -5.19 8.24 -17.81
CA VAL A 14 -6.35 8.52 -16.96
C VAL A 14 -7.25 7.30 -17.10
N SER A 15 -7.33 6.48 -16.05
CA SER A 15 -8.18 5.29 -16.03
C SER A 15 -9.64 5.78 -16.05
N SER A 16 -10.16 6.02 -17.26
CA SER A 16 -11.54 6.48 -17.50
C SER A 16 -12.55 5.33 -17.39
N SER A 17 -12.23 4.30 -16.61
CA SER A 17 -13.07 3.14 -16.35
C SER A 17 -12.70 2.73 -14.93
N GLY A 18 -13.65 2.41 -14.06
CA GLY A 18 -13.43 2.16 -12.62
C GLY A 18 -12.58 0.93 -12.26
N HIS A 19 -11.45 0.74 -12.94
CA HIS A 19 -10.51 -0.35 -12.83
C HIS A 19 -9.14 0.25 -12.52
N LEU A 20 -8.41 -0.40 -11.63
CA LEU A 20 -7.00 -0.10 -11.38
C LEU A 20 -6.18 -0.62 -12.56
N ALA A 21 -5.35 0.25 -13.13
CA ALA A 21 -4.33 -0.16 -14.08
C ALA A 21 -3.34 -1.15 -13.42
N PRO A 22 -2.63 -1.98 -14.19
CA PRO A 22 -1.69 -2.96 -13.63
C PRO A 22 -0.62 -2.34 -12.73
N HIS A 23 -0.14 -1.13 -13.06
CA HIS A 23 0.84 -0.42 -12.24
C HIS A 23 0.22 0.08 -10.93
N GLU A 24 -0.99 0.65 -10.95
CA GLU A 24 -1.71 1.06 -9.73
C GLU A 24 -1.97 -0.14 -8.79
N THR A 25 -2.28 -1.31 -9.36
CA THR A 25 -2.43 -2.56 -8.59
C THR A 25 -1.11 -2.97 -7.93
N LEU A 26 0.01 -2.89 -8.66
CA LEU A 26 1.34 -3.20 -8.14
C LEU A 26 1.73 -2.22 -7.02
N GLU A 27 1.54 -0.93 -7.25
CA GLU A 27 1.79 0.13 -6.25
C GLU A 27 0.99 -0.11 -4.96
N LEU A 28 -0.31 -0.47 -5.07
CA LEU A 28 -1.11 -0.83 -3.90
C LEU A 28 -0.59 -2.05 -3.15
N HIS A 29 -0.09 -3.07 -3.86
CA HIS A 29 0.56 -4.23 -3.23
C HIS A 29 1.86 -3.85 -2.50
N GLU A 30 2.66 -2.95 -3.06
CA GLU A 30 3.86 -2.42 -2.42
C GLU A 30 3.52 -1.64 -1.14
N ILE A 31 2.52 -0.76 -1.20
CA ILE A 31 2.03 -0.01 -0.04
C ILE A 31 1.48 -0.96 1.04
N LEU A 32 0.72 -1.98 0.64
CA LEU A 32 0.20 -3.00 1.55
C LEU A 32 1.33 -3.77 2.25
N ALA A 33 2.35 -4.19 1.50
CA ALA A 33 3.51 -4.88 2.04
C ALA A 33 4.29 -3.99 3.02
N PHE A 34 4.44 -2.70 2.70
CA PHE A 34 5.08 -1.73 3.59
C PHE A 34 4.30 -1.59 4.91
N LYS A 35 2.97 -1.37 4.84
CA LYS A 35 2.13 -1.17 6.04
C LYS A 35 2.05 -2.40 6.93
N THR A 36 1.91 -3.59 6.35
CA THR A 36 1.83 -4.85 7.11
C THR A 36 3.16 -5.14 7.83
N ASN A 37 4.29 -4.95 7.15
CA ASN A 37 5.61 -5.07 7.77
C ASN A 37 5.82 -4.02 8.87
N GLY A 38 5.40 -2.77 8.66
CA GLY A 38 5.45 -1.72 9.67
C GLY A 38 4.64 -2.07 10.92
N LEU A 39 3.40 -2.53 10.73
CA LEU A 39 2.52 -2.94 11.83
C LEU A 39 3.10 -4.10 12.65
N MET A 40 3.72 -5.09 11.98
CA MET A 40 4.41 -6.19 12.67
C MET A 40 5.53 -5.65 13.58
N ARG A 41 6.37 -4.76 13.06
CA ARG A 41 7.46 -4.16 13.83
C ARG A 41 6.94 -3.35 15.02
N GLN A 42 5.86 -2.57 14.84
CA GLN A 42 5.22 -1.84 15.93
C GLN A 42 4.68 -2.78 17.01
N LYS A 43 4.02 -3.88 16.62
CA LYS A 43 3.54 -4.92 17.55
C LYS A 43 4.68 -5.56 18.34
N MET A 44 5.82 -5.80 17.70
CA MET A 44 7.02 -6.34 18.36
C MET A 44 7.70 -5.33 19.28
N ALA A 45 7.64 -4.04 18.96
CA ALA A 45 8.22 -2.97 19.78
C ALA A 45 7.37 -2.68 21.02
N LEU A 46 6.04 -2.76 20.94
CA LEU A 46 5.11 -2.35 22.00
C LEU A 46 5.40 -2.93 23.40
N PRO A 47 5.81 -4.21 23.58
CA PRO A 47 6.16 -4.76 24.89
C PRO A 47 7.41 -4.11 25.53
N HIS A 48 8.27 -3.50 24.72
CA HIS A 48 9.54 -2.90 25.14
C HIS A 48 9.41 -1.39 25.41
N ILE A 49 8.22 -0.81 25.20
CA ILE A 49 7.94 0.60 25.43
C ILE A 49 7.36 0.77 26.84
N HIS A 50 8.15 1.38 27.72
CA HIS A 50 7.75 1.66 29.11
C HIS A 50 7.07 3.02 29.27
N ASP A 51 7.34 3.96 28.37
CA ASP A 51 6.73 5.28 28.41
C ASP A 51 5.23 5.17 28.01
N PRO A 52 4.30 5.57 28.90
CA PRO A 52 2.87 5.38 28.67
C PRO A 52 2.33 6.25 27.53
N GLU A 53 2.91 7.43 27.31
CA GLU A 53 2.49 8.32 26.22
C GLU A 53 2.92 7.76 24.86
N LEU A 54 4.18 7.32 24.75
CA LEU A 54 4.71 6.67 23.56
C LEU A 54 3.95 5.37 23.25
N ARG A 55 3.61 4.58 24.28
CA ARG A 55 2.78 3.39 24.12
C ARG A 55 1.40 3.73 23.55
N ARG A 56 0.75 4.79 24.04
CA ARG A 56 -0.53 5.28 23.52
C ARG A 56 -0.41 5.70 22.05
N LEU A 57 0.62 6.45 21.69
CA LEU A 57 0.88 6.88 20.31
C LEU A 57 1.09 5.68 19.36
N TYR A 58 1.82 4.65 19.81
CA TYR A 58 1.97 3.42 19.05
C TYR A 58 0.63 2.72 18.83
N MET A 59 -0.19 2.57 19.88
CA MET A 59 -1.52 1.95 19.77
C MET A 59 -2.46 2.70 18.82
N GLU A 60 -2.44 4.04 18.87
CA GLU A 60 -3.21 4.88 17.94
C GLU A 60 -2.73 4.73 16.50
N SER A 61 -1.41 4.77 16.28
CA SER A 61 -0.81 4.56 14.96
C SER A 61 -1.10 3.16 14.41
N MET A 62 -1.03 2.13 15.24
CA MET A 62 -1.36 0.76 14.86
C MET A 62 -2.83 0.63 14.44
N THR A 63 -3.74 1.24 15.20
CA THR A 63 -5.18 1.24 14.89
C THR A 63 -5.46 1.91 13.54
N ALA A 64 -4.84 3.06 13.28
CA ALA A 64 -4.92 3.73 11.98
C ALA A 64 -4.33 2.88 10.86
N THR A 65 -3.19 2.23 11.10
CA THR A 65 -2.52 1.36 10.11
C THR A 65 -3.35 0.14 9.77
N GLU A 66 -4.01 -0.49 10.75
CA GLU A 66 -4.92 -1.61 10.53
C GLU A 66 -6.13 -1.21 9.68
N ARG A 67 -6.70 -0.01 9.92
CA ARG A 67 -7.76 0.53 9.06
C ARG A 67 -7.27 0.74 7.62
N HIS A 68 -6.11 1.38 7.43
CA HIS A 68 -5.55 1.59 6.09
C HIS A 68 -5.28 0.27 5.35
N ILE A 69 -4.83 -0.77 6.06
CA ILE A 69 -4.62 -2.11 5.48
C ILE A 69 -5.95 -2.68 4.97
N ARG A 70 -7.04 -2.55 5.74
CA ARG A 70 -8.37 -3.02 5.32
C ARG A 70 -8.85 -2.27 4.08
N GLU A 71 -8.72 -0.95 4.07
CA GLU A 71 -9.09 -0.11 2.92
C GLU A 71 -8.33 -0.53 1.65
N ILE A 72 -7.01 -0.77 1.75
CA ILE A 72 -6.22 -1.22 0.58
C ILE A 72 -6.62 -2.61 0.13
N VAL A 73 -6.89 -3.53 1.06
CA VAL A 73 -7.38 -4.87 0.72
C VAL A 73 -8.74 -4.80 0.03
N GLU A 74 -9.65 -3.96 0.50
CA GLU A 74 -10.94 -3.72 -0.14
C GLU A 74 -10.77 -3.16 -1.55
N LEU A 75 -9.90 -2.16 -1.74
CA LEU A 75 -9.58 -1.60 -3.07
C LEU A 75 -9.03 -2.67 -4.03
N LEU A 76 -8.16 -3.55 -3.55
CA LEU A 76 -7.60 -4.65 -4.35
C LEU A 76 -8.64 -5.74 -4.65
N GLN A 77 -9.62 -5.96 -3.77
CA GLN A 77 -10.71 -6.94 -3.95
C GLN A 77 -11.82 -6.45 -4.87
N HIS A 78 -12.10 -5.14 -4.90
CA HIS A 78 -13.07 -4.53 -5.83
C HIS A 78 -12.56 -4.48 -7.28
N ARG A 79 -11.53 -5.26 -7.63
CA ARG A 79 -11.05 -5.46 -8.99
C ARG A 79 -12.21 -5.99 -9.85
N PRO A 80 -12.75 -5.21 -10.80
CA PRO A 80 -13.70 -5.77 -11.74
C PRO A 80 -12.91 -6.78 -12.57
N MET A 81 -13.27 -8.06 -12.47
CA MET A 81 -12.67 -9.11 -13.26
C MET A 81 -12.86 -8.79 -14.74
N ILE A 82 -11.76 -8.76 -15.47
CA ILE A 82 -11.73 -8.63 -16.91
C ILE A 82 -12.46 -9.86 -17.48
N SER A 83 -13.53 -9.64 -18.24
CA SER A 83 -14.07 -10.65 -19.17
C SER A 83 -13.18 -10.77 -20.40
#